data_AF-A0A1H0WRF6-F1
#
_entry.id   AF-A0A1H0WRF6-F1
#
_cell.length_a   1.000
_cell.length_b   1.000
_cell.length_c   1.000
_cell.angle_alpha   90.00
_cell.angle_beta   90.00
_cell.angle_gamma   90.00
#
_symmetry.space_group_name_H-M   'P 1'
#
loop_
_entity.id
_entity.type
_entity.pdbx_description
1 polymer ?
#
loop_
_entity_poly.entity_id
_entity_poly.type
_entity_poly.pdbx_seq_one_letter_code
_entity_poly.pdbx_strand_id
1 'polypeptide(L)' 'MSRPHTRLATLLRRGQWMLAEAAHKLGGKQLPEADRHAVAAALDELSAALREHTDEPTAPATEQDERPAVVETER' A
#
# COMPACT_ATOMS: atom_id res chain seq x y z
N MET A 1 -7.12 12.86 1.48
CA MET A 1 -6.54 11.54 1.13
C MET A 1 -6.40 11.46 -0.37
N SER A 2 -5.18 11.31 -0.91
CA SER A 2 -4.99 11.24 -2.36
C SER A 2 -5.52 9.92 -2.92
N ARG A 3 -6.08 9.95 -4.13
CA ARG A 3 -6.61 8.76 -4.84
C ARG A 3 -5.66 7.54 -4.87
N PRO A 4 -4.32 7.67 -5.04
CA PRO A 4 -3.41 6.52 -5.03
C PRO A 4 -3.40 5.76 -3.69
N HIS A 5 -3.44 6.47 -2.55
CA HIS A 5 -3.48 5.83 -1.23
C HIS A 5 -4.77 5.03 -1.01
N THR A 6 -5.91 5.54 -1.48
CA THR A 6 -7.20 4.82 -1.40
C THR A 6 -7.21 3.56 -2.27
N ARG A 7 -6.62 3.63 -3.47
CA ARG A 7 -6.50 2.47 -4.37
C ARG A 7 -5.62 1.39 -3.76
N LEU A 8 -4.45 1.76 -3.25
CA LEU A 8 -3.52 0.81 -2.63
C LEU A 8 -4.12 0.14 -1.40
N ALA A 9 -4.78 0.91 -0.53
CA ALA A 9 -5.49 0.36 0.64
C ALA A 9 -6.58 -0.65 0.24
N THR A 10 -7.30 -0.39 -0.86
CA THR A 10 -8.32 -1.30 -1.39
C THR A 10 -7.69 -2.60 -1.91
N LEU A 11 -6.60 -2.50 -2.68
CA LEU A 11 -5.87 -3.65 -3.21
C LEU A 11 -5.29 -4.52 -2.09
N LEU A 12 -4.69 -3.90 -1.06
CA LEU A 12 -4.17 -4.60 0.12
C LEU A 12 -5.28 -5.36 0.85
N ARG A 13 -6.42 -4.71 1.10
CA ARG A 13 -7.55 -5.35 1.78
C ARG A 13 -8.11 -6.52 0.97
N ARG A 14 -8.23 -6.36 -0.35
CA ARG A 14 -8.68 -7.42 -1.25
C ARG A 14 -7.69 -8.60 -1.27
N GLY A 15 -6.40 -8.32 -1.37
CA GLY A 15 -5.34 -9.34 -1.35
C GLY A 15 -5.35 -10.16 -0.07
N GLN A 16 -5.57 -9.52 1.09
CA GLN A 16 -5.69 -10.20 2.38
C GLN A 16 -6.81 -11.27 2.36
N TRP A 17 -8.01 -10.91 1.89
CA TRP A 17 -9.14 -11.84 1.83
C TRP A 17 -8.88 -12.99 0.87
N MET A 18 -8.38 -12.66 -0.32
CA MET A 18 -8.11 -13.65 -1.36
C MET A 18 -7.07 -14.69 -0.91
N LEU A 19 -5.99 -14.26 -0.24
CA LEU A 19 -4.97 -15.15 0.28
C LEU A 19 -5.50 -16.05 1.41
N ALA A 20 -6.36 -15.51 2.29
CA ALA A 20 -6.98 -16.30 3.35
C ALA A 20 -7.86 -17.42 2.77
N GLU A 21 -8.66 -17.10 1.74
CA GLU A 21 -9.49 -18.08 1.04
C GLU A 21 -8.64 -19.11 0.30
N ALA A 22 -7.60 -18.67 -0.41
CA ALA A 22 -6.68 -19.56 -1.11
C ALA A 22 -5.97 -20.53 -0.14
N ALA A 23 -5.52 -20.05 1.02
CA ALA A 23 -4.91 -20.89 2.05
C ALA A 23 -5.89 -21.93 2.60
N HIS A 24 -7.14 -21.54 2.86
CA HIS A 24 -8.20 -22.45 3.29
C HIS A 24 -8.44 -23.56 2.24
N LYS A 25 -8.61 -23.18 0.97
CA LYS A 25 -8.80 -24.11 -0.16
C LYS A 25 -7.60 -25.01 -0.37
N LEU A 26 -6.37 -24.48 -0.25
CA LEU A 26 -5.13 -25.24 -0.40
C LEU A 26 -4.99 -26.30 0.70
N GLY A 27 -5.31 -25.95 1.96
CA GLY A 27 -5.34 -26.89 3.09
C GLY A 27 -6.36 -28.02 2.89
N GLY A 28 -7.44 -27.74 2.16
CA GLY A 28 -8.44 -28.74 1.76
C GLY A 28 -8.12 -29.50 0.46
N LYS A 29 -6.99 -29.25 -0.21
CA LYS A 29 -6.68 -29.75 -1.58
C LYS A 29 -7.74 -29.38 -2.63
N GLN A 30 -8.44 -28.27 -2.42
CA GLN A 30 -9.57 -27.80 -3.22
C GLN A 30 -9.28 -26.42 -3.81
N LEU A 31 -8.04 -26.13 -4.21
CA LEU A 31 -7.71 -24.90 -4.94
C LEU A 31 -7.58 -25.21 -6.43
N PRO A 32 -8.61 -24.92 -7.25
CA PRO A 32 -8.57 -25.12 -8.69
C PRO A 32 -7.41 -24.37 -9.36
N GLU A 33 -7.00 -24.82 -10.53
CA GLU A 33 -5.99 -24.11 -11.32
C GLU A 33 -6.42 -22.69 -11.68
N ALA A 34 -7.67 -22.48 -12.06
CA ALA A 34 -8.21 -21.15 -12.34
C ALA A 34 -8.07 -20.21 -11.13
N ASP A 35 -8.37 -20.70 -9.92
CA ASP A 35 -8.24 -19.92 -8.69
C ASP A 35 -6.75 -19.60 -8.40
N ARG A 36 -5.82 -20.52 -8.66
CA ARG A 36 -4.37 -20.26 -8.53
C ARG A 36 -3.91 -19.15 -9.48
N HIS A 37 -4.34 -19.18 -10.73
CA HIS A 37 -4.03 -18.13 -11.72
C HIS A 37 -4.64 -16.78 -11.32
N ALA A 38 -5.87 -16.77 -10.82
CA ALA A 38 -6.51 -15.55 -10.33
C ALA A 38 -5.76 -14.93 -9.13
N VAL A 39 -5.29 -15.77 -8.20
CA VAL A 39 -4.45 -15.33 -7.07
C VAL A 39 -3.14 -14.71 -7.54
N ALA A 40 -2.45 -15.36 -8.48
CA ALA A 40 -1.20 -14.83 -9.05
C ALA A 40 -1.40 -13.47 -9.71
N ALA A 41 -2.41 -13.34 -10.58
CA ALA A 41 -2.70 -12.09 -11.29
C ALA A 41 -3.01 -10.92 -10.32
N ALA A 42 -3.76 -11.17 -9.26
CA ALA A 42 -4.06 -10.14 -8.25
C ALA A 42 -2.82 -9.76 -7.42
N LEU A 43 -1.90 -10.70 -7.16
CA LEU A 43 -0.63 -10.39 -6.52
C LEU A 43 0.27 -9.55 -7.42
N ASP A 44 0.29 -9.81 -8.72
CA ASP A 44 1.03 -9.00 -9.70
C ASP A 44 0.49 -7.57 -9.77
N GLU A 45 -0.83 -7.39 -9.77
CA GLU A 45 -1.47 -6.06 -9.73
C GLU A 45 -1.09 -5.29 -8.45
N LEU A 46 -1.15 -5.96 -7.28
CA LEU A 46 -0.75 -5.35 -6.02
C LEU A 46 0.74 -4.99 -6.02
N SER A 47 1.57 -5.87 -6.57
CA SER A 47 3.01 -5.66 -6.71
C SER A 47 3.32 -4.43 -7.58
N ALA A 48 2.60 -4.26 -8.70
CA ALA A 48 2.72 -3.07 -9.55
C ALA A 48 2.30 -1.80 -8.80
N ALA A 49 1.13 -1.81 -8.14
CA ALA A 49 0.63 -0.65 -7.40
C ALA A 49 1.54 -0.20 -6.26
N LEU A 50 2.23 -1.14 -5.59
CA LEU A 50 3.22 -0.82 -4.55
C LEU A 50 4.46 -0.11 -5.12
N ARG A 51 4.94 -0.54 -6.30
CA ARG A 51 6.07 0.12 -6.97
C ARG A 51 5.69 1.53 -7.43
N GLU A 52 4.52 1.68 -8.05
CA GLU A 52 3.98 2.99 -8.47
C GLU A 52 3.88 3.98 -7.30
N HIS A 53 3.48 3.51 -6.11
CA HIS A 53 3.38 4.35 -4.92
C HIS A 53 4.76 4.76 -4.35
N THR A 54 5.79 3.93 -4.53
CA THR A 54 7.17 4.27 -4.14
C THR A 54 7.78 5.30 -5.10
N ASP A 55 7.42 5.23 -6.38
CA ASP A 55 7.89 6.14 -7.42
C ASP A 55 7.15 7.49 -7.44
N GLU A 56 6.02 7.62 -6.71
CA GLU A 56 5.39 8.92 -6.47
C GLU A 56 6.37 9.75 -5.62
N PRO A 57 6.89 10.88 -6.13
CA PRO A 57 7.88 11.66 -5.41
C PRO A 57 7.25 12.03 -4.08
N THR A 58 7.78 11.47 -3.00
CA THR A 58 7.52 11.95 -1.65
C THR A 58 7.91 13.42 -1.72
N ALA A 59 6.91 14.30 -1.83
CA ALA A 59 7.14 15.73 -1.79
C ALA A 59 8.04 15.95 -0.59
N PRO A 60 9.21 16.60 -0.75
CA PRO A 60 10.13 16.77 0.36
C PRO A 60 9.30 17.37 1.48
N ALA A 61 9.31 16.73 2.64
CA ALA A 61 8.75 17.30 3.84
C ALA A 61 9.52 18.61 4.04
N THR A 62 8.99 19.70 3.50
CA THR A 62 9.52 21.03 3.73
C THR A 62 9.48 21.19 5.23
N GLU A 63 10.68 21.19 5.79
CA GLU A 63 10.99 21.38 7.18
C GLU A 63 10.21 22.59 7.69
N GLN A 64 9.04 22.36 8.29
CA GLN A 64 8.28 23.36 9.04
C GLN A 64 8.73 23.38 10.51
N ASP A 65 10.01 23.08 10.75
CA ASP A 65 10.61 23.15 12.08
C ASP A 65 11.81 24.10 12.09
N GLU A 66 11.65 25.26 11.42
CA GLU A 66 12.45 26.42 11.76
C GLU A 66 11.77 27.13 12.94
N ARG A 67 12.32 26.85 14.12
CA ARG A 67 12.00 27.46 15.43
C ARG A 67 11.59 28.94 15.30
N PRO A 68 10.60 29.42 16.07
CA PRO A 68 10.37 30.85 16.17
C PRO A 68 11.62 31.48 16.80
N ALA A 69 12.28 32.37 16.05
CA ALA A 69 13.34 33.21 16.58
C ALA A 69 12.77 34.00 17.76
N VAL A 70 13.18 33.64 18.98
CA VAL A 70 13.01 34.49 20.16
C VAL A 70 13.87 35.72 19.89
N VAL A 71 13.22 36.81 19.50
CA VAL A 71 13.88 38.13 19.44
C VAL A 71 14.05 38.56 20.90
N GLU A 72 15.25 38.36 21.45
CA GLU A 72 15.66 39.01 22.70
C GLU A 72 15.52 40.52 22.50
N THR A 73 14.58 41.11 23.22
CA THR A 73 14.43 42.56 23.31
C THR A 73 15.42 43.04 24.35
N GLU A 74 16.61 43.47 23.91
CA GLU A 74 17.53 44.19 24.79
C GLU A 74 16.93 45.56 25.20
N ARG A 75 17.25 45.94 26.43
CA ARG A 75 16.70 47.06 27.22
C ARG A 75 17.00 48.45 26.66
#